data_AF-A0A2T2SBY6-F1
#
_entry.id   AF-A0A2T2SBY6-F1
#
_cell.length_a   1.000
_cell.length_b   1.000
_cell.length_c   1.000
_cell.angle_alpha   90.00
_cell.angle_beta   90.00
_cell.angle_gamma   90.00
#
_symmetry.space_group_name_H-M   'P 1'
#
loop_
_entity.id
_entity.type
_entity.pdbx_description
1 polymer ?
#
loop_
_entity_poly.entity_id
_entity_poly.type
_entity_poly.pdbx_seq_one_letter_code
_entity_poly.pdbx_strand_id
1 'polypeptide(L)' 'MSTIRTEGIDYDIVGDDMQLVEVELDPEEGVRAEAGTMIYMGDGIRMQTGTGGGLFKGFKRMV' A
#
# COMPACT_ATOMS: atom_id res chain seq x y z
N MET A 1 -13.32 8.42 16.12
CA MET A 1 -12.18 8.07 15.25
C MET A 1 -11.59 9.37 14.75
N SER A 2 -10.27 9.55 14.80
CA SER A 2 -9.61 10.78 14.39
C SER A 2 -8.54 10.44 13.37
N THR A 3 -8.83 10.68 12.09
CA THR A 3 -7.85 10.58 11.00
C THR A 3 -6.68 11.51 11.28
N ILE A 4 -5.47 10.98 11.25
CA ILE A 4 -4.25 11.77 11.42
C ILE A 4 -3.94 12.37 10.05
N ARG A 5 -4.17 13.68 9.92
CA ARG A 5 -3.82 14.41 8.69
C ARG A 5 -2.37 14.85 8.70
N THR A 6 -1.63 14.51 7.65
CA THR A 6 -0.23 14.90 7.51
C THR A 6 0.01 15.64 6.19
N GLU A 7 1.24 16.12 5.94
CA GLU A 7 1.63 16.56 4.59
C GLU A 7 1.89 15.37 3.64
N GLY A 8 1.90 14.14 4.16
CA GLY A 8 1.96 12.90 3.40
C GLY A 8 0.64 12.14 3.47
N ILE A 9 0.72 10.80 3.50
CA ILE A 9 -0.47 9.94 3.50
C ILE A 9 -1.29 10.07 4.81
N ASP A 10 -2.61 10.14 4.64
CA ASP A 10 -3.60 10.10 5.72
C ASP A 10 -3.96 8.64 6.07
N TYR A 11 -4.07 8.32 7.37
CA TYR A 11 -4.41 6.97 7.82
C TYR A 11 -5.15 6.93 9.16
N ASP A 12 -5.80 5.80 9.41
CA ASP A 12 -6.48 5.44 10.65
C ASP A 12 -6.18 4.00 11.06
N ILE A 13 -6.02 3.75 12.37
CA ILE A 13 -5.91 2.39 12.91
C ILE A 13 -7.29 1.98 13.44
N VAL A 14 -7.83 0.89 12.90
CA VAL A 14 -9.18 0.40 13.21
C VAL A 14 -9.08 -0.95 13.90
N GLY A 15 -9.88 -1.13 14.94
CA GLY A 15 -9.97 -2.38 15.72
C GLY A 15 -9.27 -2.30 17.07
N ASP A 16 -9.58 -3.27 17.93
CA ASP A 16 -9.03 -3.40 19.27
C ASP A 16 -8.17 -4.68 19.33
N ASP A 17 -8.79 -5.86 19.25
CA ASP A 17 -8.09 -7.15 19.23
C ASP A 17 -7.46 -7.49 17.86
N MET A 18 -8.15 -7.13 16.78
CA MET A 18 -7.68 -7.31 15.40
C MET A 18 -7.58 -5.95 14.73
N GLN A 19 -6.35 -5.47 14.61
CA GLN A 19 -6.08 -4.13 14.10
C GLN A 19 -5.72 -4.15 12.62
N LEU A 20 -6.22 -3.15 11.89
CA LEU A 20 -5.82 -2.84 10.53
C LEU A 20 -5.51 -1.35 10.39
N VAL A 21 -4.69 -1.01 9.41
CA VAL A 21 -4.43 0.38 9.02
C VAL A 21 -5.25 0.66 7.77
N GLU A 22 -6.20 1.58 7.87
CA GLU A 22 -6.92 2.15 6.75
C GLU A 22 -6.15 3.37 6.23
N VAL A 23 -5.93 3.42 4.92
CA VAL A 23 -5.13 4.46 4.27
C VAL A 23 -6.01 5.19 3.27
N GLU A 24 -6.13 6.51 3.44
CA GLU A 24 -6.78 7.40 2.47
C GLU A 24 -5.73 7.87 1.46
N LEU A 25 -6.08 7.84 0.17
CA LEU A 25 -5.19 8.26 -0.91
C LEU A 25 -5.84 9.40 -1.68
N ASP A 26 -5.14 10.52 -1.74
CA ASP A 26 -5.47 11.59 -2.67
C ASP A 26 -5.13 11.18 -4.12
N PRO A 27 -5.68 11.89 -5.13
CA PRO A 27 -5.27 11.67 -6.51
C PRO A 27 -3.74 11.73 -6.66
N GLU A 28 -3.19 10.74 -7.37
CA GLU A 28 -1.75 10.58 -7.62
C GLU A 28 -0.92 10.03 -6.44
N GLU A 29 -1.53 9.80 -5.28
CA GLU A 29 -0.88 9.09 -4.19
C GLU A 29 -0.87 7.57 -4.38
N GLY A 30 0.05 6.91 -3.69
CA GLY A 30 0.14 5.46 -3.70
C GLY A 30 0.87 4.91 -2.48
N VAL A 31 0.38 3.79 -1.97
CA VAL A 31 0.99 3.07 -0.86
C VAL A 31 1.62 1.77 -1.35
N ARG A 32 2.76 1.39 -0.76
CA ARG A 32 3.37 0.07 -0.94
C ARG A 32 3.11 -0.77 0.29
N ALA A 33 2.65 -1.99 0.08
CA ALA A 33 2.46 -2.98 1.13
C ALA A 33 3.11 -4.30 0.69
N GLU A 34 3.39 -5.16 1.67
CA GLU A 34 3.84 -6.52 1.39
C GLU A 34 2.71 -7.36 0.79
N ALA A 35 3.08 -8.39 0.04
CA ALA A 35 2.11 -9.29 -0.56
C ALA A 35 1.36 -10.06 0.54
N GLY A 36 0.03 -10.04 0.48
CA GLY A 36 -0.83 -10.70 1.46
C GLY A 36 -1.23 -9.83 2.66
N THR A 37 -0.71 -8.60 2.79
CA THR A 37 -1.09 -7.69 3.88
C THR A 37 -2.36 -6.90 3.59
N MET A 38 -2.74 -6.73 2.31
CA MET A 38 -3.94 -6.00 1.94
C MET A 38 -5.20 -6.80 2.26
N ILE A 39 -6.12 -6.17 3.02
CA ILE A 39 -7.38 -6.79 3.43
C ILE A 39 -8.52 -6.40 2.46
N TYR A 40 -8.65 -5.12 2.14
CA TYR A 40 -9.64 -4.60 1.18
C TYR A 40 -9.10 -3.34 0.47
N MET A 41 -9.80 -2.92 -0.57
CA MET A 41 -9.54 -1.68 -1.31
C MET A 41 -10.88 -1.05 -1.73
N GLY A 42 -10.96 0.28 -1.67
CA GLY A 42 -12.11 1.03 -2.14
C GLY A 42 -12.17 1.14 -3.67
N ASP A 43 -13.30 1.62 -4.18
CA ASP A 43 -13.48 1.93 -5.60
C ASP A 43 -12.50 3.03 -6.05
N GLY A 44 -12.01 2.92 -7.28
CA GLY A 44 -11.06 3.89 -7.85
C GLY A 44 -9.58 3.64 -7.52
N ILE A 45 -9.29 2.80 -6.50
CA ILE A 45 -7.92 2.36 -6.20
C ILE A 45 -7.45 1.35 -7.24
N ARG A 46 -6.20 1.49 -7.71
CA ARG A 46 -5.58 0.55 -8.67
C ARG A 46 -4.42 -0.19 -8.01
N MET A 47 -4.52 -1.51 -7.93
CA MET A 47 -3.42 -2.36 -7.45
C MET A 47 -2.37 -2.57 -8.55
N GLN A 48 -1.09 -2.43 -8.19
CA GLN A 48 0.04 -2.81 -9.02
C GLN A 48 0.82 -3.94 -8.34
N THR A 49 0.89 -5.11 -8.98
CA THR A 49 1.57 -6.31 -8.43
C THR A 49 2.99 -6.52 -8.98
N GLY A 50 3.46 -5.63 -9.85
CA GLY A 50 4.78 -5.74 -10.47
C GLY A 50 5.90 -5.40 -9.49
N THR A 51 6.82 -6.34 -9.23
CA THR A 51 8.00 -6.15 -8.38
C THR A 51 9.07 -5.21 -8.97
N GLY A 52 8.76 -4.52 -10.09
CA GLY A 52 9.70 -3.67 -10.81
C GLY A 52 10.95 -4.40 -11.32
N GLY A 53 10.90 -5.73 -11.42
CA GLY A 53 11.98 -6.61 -11.85
C GLY A 53 11.60 -7.42 -13.08
N GLY A 54 11.94 -6.93 -14.27
CA GLY A 54 11.90 -7.74 -15.48
C GLY A 54 13.06 -8.75 -15.54
N LEU A 55 13.02 -9.64 -16.53
CA LEU A 55 14.06 -10.65 -16.80
C LEU A 55 15.50 -10.12 -16.63
N PHE A 56 15.79 -8.95 -17.21
CA PHE A 56 17.11 -8.31 -17.14
C PHE A 56 17.57 -7.93 -15.72
N LYS A 57 16.66 -7.53 -14.82
CA LYS A 57 16.99 -7.26 -13.41
C LYS A 57 17.20 -8.56 -12.61
N GLY A 58 16.63 -9.68 -13.08
CA GLY A 58 16.91 -11.02 -12.56
C GLY A 58 18.32 -11.47 -12.93
N PHE A 59 18.71 -11.33 -14.20
CA PHE A 59 20.07 -11.65 -14.68
C PHE A 59 21.17 -10.87 -13.94
N LYS A 60 20.93 -9.59 -13.60
CA LYS A 60 21.90 -8.77 -12.87
C LYS A 60 22.15 -9.22 -11.42
N ARG A 61 21.27 -10.03 -10.81
CA ARG A 61 21.48 -10.60 -9.47
C ARG A 61 22.23 -11.94 -9.51
N MET A 62 22.43 -12.49 -10.70
CA MET A 62 23.02 -13.82 -10.92
C MET A 62 24.52 -13.74 -11.25
N VAL A 63 25.03 -12.56 -11.57
CA VAL A 63 26.46 -12.24 -11.78
C VAL A 63 27.00 -11.50 -10.57
#